data_AF-A0A561STK6-F1
#
_entry.id   AF-A0A561STK6-F1
#
_cell.length_a   1.000
_cell.length_b   1.000
_cell.length_c   1.000
_cell.angle_alpha   90.00
_cell.angle_beta   90.00
_cell.angle_gamma   90.00
#
_symmetry.space_group_name_H-M   'P 1'
#
loop_
_entity.id
_entity.type
_entity.pdbx_description
1 polymer ?
#
loop_
_entity_poly.entity_id
_entity_poly.type
_entity_poly.pdbx_seq_one_letter_code
_entity_poly.pdbx_strand_id
1 'polypeptide(L)'
;MARPSRVEAAAWLMFSAGGMVTALLVPVLMLLFGVLFPLGLLTPPDHAGFAALLGHPLVRILLLGLCVLALLHWAHRFRYTLFDGLQLDRMRTPISVLCYAAVLAGSVWAAVVLFG
;
A
#
# COMPACT_ATOMS: atom_id res chain seq x y z
N MET A 1 19.79 -5.95 26.18
CA MET A 1 18.63 -5.65 25.30
C MET A 1 17.89 -6.95 25.05
N ALA A 2 16.59 -7.02 25.35
CA ALA A 2 15.77 -8.20 25.06
C ALA A 2 15.61 -8.36 23.54
N ARG A 3 15.56 -9.61 23.04
CA ARG A 3 15.29 -9.87 21.62
C ARG A 3 13.83 -9.53 21.28
N PRO A 4 13.56 -8.85 20.15
CA PRO A 4 12.20 -8.55 19.74
C PRO A 4 11.41 -9.82 19.47
N SER A 5 10.09 -9.76 19.63
CA SER A 5 9.21 -10.89 19.33
C SER A 5 9.22 -11.19 17.82
N ARG A 6 8.89 -12.43 17.43
CA ARG A 6 8.78 -12.79 15.99
C ARG A 6 7.74 -11.95 15.27
N VAL A 7 6.65 -11.61 15.94
CA VAL A 7 5.55 -10.79 15.39
C VAL A 7 6.04 -9.37 15.12
N GLU A 8 6.79 -8.80 16.06
CA GLU A 8 7.39 -7.48 15.91
C GLU A 8 8.41 -7.46 14.77
N ALA A 9 9.30 -8.45 14.70
CA ALA A 9 10.25 -8.59 13.61
C ALA A 9 9.54 -8.69 12.24
N ALA A 10 8.48 -9.48 12.14
CA ALA A 10 7.66 -9.60 10.92
C ALA A 10 6.98 -8.27 10.55
N ALA A 11 6.45 -7.53 11.54
CA ALA A 11 5.84 -6.23 11.31
C ALA A 11 6.85 -5.21 10.74
N TRP A 12 8.08 -5.20 11.26
CA TRP A 12 9.16 -4.35 10.75
C TRP A 12 9.62 -4.76 9.34
N LEU A 13 9.70 -6.06 9.05
CA LEU A 13 10.01 -6.56 7.70
C LEU A 13 8.95 -6.12 6.70
N MET A 14 7.66 -6.28 7.00
CA MET A 14 6.57 -5.84 6.12
C MET A 14 6.56 -4.32 5.94
N PHE A 15 6.84 -3.56 7.00
CA PHE A 15 7.00 -2.11 6.92
C PHE A 15 8.14 -1.71 5.97
N SER A 16 9.31 -2.35 6.09
CA SER A 16 10.47 -2.07 5.24
C SER A 16 10.22 -2.45 3.78
N ALA A 17 9.68 -3.65 3.53
CA ALA A 17 9.34 -4.11 2.19
C ALA A 17 8.31 -3.18 1.52
N GLY A 18 7.25 -2.81 2.25
CA GLY A 18 6.25 -1.89 1.71
C GLY A 18 6.78 -0.48 1.50
N GLY A 19 7.66 0.01 2.37
CA GLY A 19 8.33 1.30 2.19
C GLY A 19 9.20 1.33 0.93
N MET A 20 9.99 0.28 0.71
CA MET A 20 10.83 0.16 -0.48
C MET A 20 9.99 0.07 -1.77
N VAL A 21 9.01 -0.83 -1.83
CA VAL A 21 8.18 -1.03 -3.03
C VAL A 21 7.41 0.25 -3.38
N THR A 22 6.81 0.91 -2.38
CA THR A 22 6.09 2.17 -2.60
C THR A 22 7.03 3.29 -3.05
N ALA A 23 8.20 3.43 -2.43
CA ALA A 23 9.17 4.47 -2.80
C ALA A 23 9.67 4.33 -4.25
N LEU A 24 9.72 3.12 -4.79
CA LEU A 24 10.11 2.88 -6.18
C LEU A 24 8.95 3.10 -7.17
N LEU A 25 7.76 2.59 -6.84
CA LEU A 25 6.65 2.51 -7.81
C LEU A 25 5.69 3.71 -7.74
N VAL A 26 5.35 4.19 -6.54
CA VAL A 26 4.35 5.25 -6.38
C VAL A 26 4.77 6.56 -7.05
N PRO A 27 6.02 7.03 -6.97
CA PRO A 27 6.43 8.25 -7.68
C PRO A 27 6.26 8.15 -9.19
N VAL A 28 6.58 7.00 -9.78
CA VAL A 28 6.39 6.76 -11.23
C VAL A 28 4.91 6.78 -11.59
N LEU A 29 4.06 6.10 -10.80
CA LEU A 29 2.61 6.10 -11.02
C LEU A 29 2.00 7.49 -10.84
N MET A 30 2.41 8.25 -9.82
CA MET A 30 1.96 9.62 -9.62
C MET A 30 2.42 10.55 -10.75
N LEU A 31 3.65 10.39 -11.24
CA LEU A 31 4.13 11.15 -12.37
C LEU A 31 3.31 10.86 -13.63
N LEU A 32 3.06 9.59 -13.96
CA LEU A 32 2.30 9.21 -15.15
C LEU A 32 0.83 9.64 -15.05
N PHE A 33 0.11 9.17 -14.03
CA PHE A 33 -1.34 9.34 -13.91
C PHE A 33 -1.75 10.66 -13.27
N GLY A 34 -0.89 11.27 -12.45
CA GLY A 34 -1.18 12.54 -11.79
C GLY A 34 -0.67 13.78 -12.52
N VAL A 35 0.33 13.63 -13.42
CA VAL A 35 0.97 14.77 -14.09
C VAL A 35 1.03 14.60 -15.61
N LEU A 36 1.71 13.59 -16.13
CA LEU A 36 2.03 13.50 -17.56
C LEU A 36 0.81 13.25 -18.44
N PHE A 37 -0.06 12.29 -18.09
CA PHE A 37 -1.29 12.05 -18.83
C PHE A 37 -2.31 13.19 -18.67
N PRO A 38 -2.60 13.71 -17.46
CA PRO A 38 -3.54 14.82 -17.30
C PRO A 38 -3.15 16.11 -18.02
N LEU A 39 -1.84 16.40 -18.11
CA LEU A 39 -1.34 17.59 -18.83
C LEU A 39 -1.16 17.37 -20.33
N GLY A 40 -1.43 16.16 -20.86
CA GLY A 40 -1.24 15.84 -22.27
C GLY A 40 0.22 15.79 -22.73
N LEU A 41 1.17 15.71 -21.79
CA LEU A 41 2.61 15.58 -22.08
C LEU A 41 2.96 14.18 -22.61
N LEU A 42 2.15 13.18 -22.26
CA LEU A 42 2.19 11.83 -22.81
C LEU A 42 0.78 11.38 -23.19
N THR A 43 0.66 10.61 -24.26
CA THR A 43 -0.60 9.94 -24.61
C THR A 43 -0.71 8.65 -23.79
N PRO A 44 -1.71 8.51 -22.89
CA PRO A 44 -1.92 7.25 -22.20
C PRO A 44 -2.34 6.15 -23.19
N PRO A 45 -2.11 4.87 -22.85
CA PRO A 45 -2.78 3.76 -23.52
C PRO A 45 -4.29 3.99 -23.57
N ASP A 46 -4.92 3.56 -24.66
CA ASP A 46 -6.37 3.57 -24.76
C ASP A 46 -6.99 2.51 -23.85
N HIS A 47 -8.32 2.47 -23.79
CA HIS A 47 -9.03 1.52 -22.93
C HIS A 47 -8.65 0.06 -23.23
N ALA A 48 -8.50 -0.30 -24.51
CA ALA A 48 -8.09 -1.64 -24.92
C ALA A 48 -6.66 -1.96 -24.46
N GLY A 49 -5.73 -1.01 -24.56
CA GLY A 49 -4.37 -1.16 -24.07
C GLY A 49 -4.30 -1.40 -22.56
N PHE A 50 -5.04 -0.62 -21.76
CA PHE A 50 -5.11 -0.87 -20.32
C PHE A 50 -5.79 -2.19 -19.98
N ALA A 51 -6.86 -2.56 -20.69
CA ALA A 51 -7.53 -3.83 -20.51
C ALA A 51 -6.60 -5.02 -20.83
N ALA A 52 -5.78 -4.92 -21.88
CA ALA A 52 -4.78 -5.94 -22.22
C ALA A 52 -3.71 -6.07 -21.13
N LEU A 53 -3.22 -4.93 -20.60
CA LEU A 53 -2.24 -4.91 -19.53
C LEU A 53 -2.81 -5.54 -18.24
N LEU A 54 -4.02 -5.14 -17.86
CA LEU A 54 -4.75 -5.72 -16.73
C LEU A 54 -5.16 -7.17 -17.01
N GLY A 55 -5.25 -7.62 -18.27
CA GLY A 55 -5.48 -9.02 -18.61
C GLY A 55 -4.33 -9.94 -18.22
N HIS A 56 -3.13 -9.39 -18.03
CA HIS A 56 -1.96 -10.19 -17.68
C HIS A 56 -1.92 -10.50 -16.16
N PRO A 57 -1.90 -11.78 -15.74
CA PRO A 57 -2.04 -12.17 -14.34
C PRO A 57 -0.90 -11.64 -13.47
N LEU A 58 0.33 -11.58 -14.00
CA LEU A 58 1.47 -11.00 -13.29
C LEU A 58 1.24 -9.52 -12.94
N VAL A 59 0.64 -8.73 -13.83
CA VAL A 59 0.36 -7.31 -13.57
C VAL A 59 -0.63 -7.18 -12.43
N ARG A 60 -1.71 -7.98 -12.43
CA ARG A 60 -2.69 -8.00 -11.33
C ARG A 60 -2.05 -8.35 -10.00
N ILE A 61 -1.19 -9.37 -9.97
CA ILE A 61 -0.46 -9.79 -8.75
C ILE A 61 0.47 -8.67 -8.26
N LEU A 62 1.20 -8.02 -9.17
CA LEU A 62 2.09 -6.92 -8.82
C LEU A 62 1.32 -5.70 -8.27
N LEU A 63 0.19 -5.36 -8.89
CA LEU A 63 -0.68 -4.28 -8.41
C LEU A 63 -1.30 -4.61 -7.05
N LEU A 64 -1.79 -5.83 -6.87
CA LEU A 64 -2.30 -6.29 -5.57
C LEU A 64 -1.19 -6.21 -4.51
N GLY A 65 0.00 -6.72 -4.82
CA GLY A 65 1.16 -6.67 -3.94
C GLY A 65 1.53 -5.23 -3.55
N LEU A 66 1.58 -4.32 -4.53
CA LEU A 66 1.81 -2.89 -4.28
C LEU A 66 0.74 -2.31 -3.34
N CYS A 67 -0.55 -2.55 -3.59
CA CYS A 67 -1.64 -2.08 -2.73
C CYS A 67 -1.52 -2.59 -1.29
N VAL A 68 -1.36 -3.91 -1.12
CA VAL A 68 -1.26 -4.56 0.20
C VAL A 68 -0.04 -4.03 0.96
N LEU A 69 1.13 -3.99 0.31
CA LEU A 69 2.37 -3.54 0.94
C LEU A 69 2.34 -2.05 1.27
N ALA A 70 1.72 -1.21 0.43
CA ALA A 70 1.52 0.20 0.72
C ALA A 70 0.63 0.41 1.95
N LEU A 71 -0.48 -0.35 2.04
CA LEU A 71 -1.38 -0.31 3.19
C LEU A 71 -0.70 -0.78 4.48
N LEU A 72 0.10 -1.86 4.42
CA LEU A 72 0.88 -2.34 5.57
C LEU A 72 1.92 -1.31 6.03
N HIS A 73 2.64 -0.70 5.09
CA HIS A 73 3.61 0.36 5.39
C HIS A 73 2.92 1.57 6.05
N TRP A 74 1.80 2.03 5.47
CA TRP A 74 0.98 3.10 6.03
C TRP A 74 0.49 2.75 7.44
N ALA A 75 -0.14 1.59 7.63
CA ALA A 75 -0.70 1.19 8.92
C ALA A 75 0.36 1.09 10.02
N HIS A 76 1.58 0.66 9.66
CA HIS A 76 2.71 0.65 10.58
C HIS A 76 3.15 2.07 10.93
N ARG A 77 3.39 2.95 9.95
CA ARG A 77 3.85 4.31 10.25
C ARG A 77 2.78 5.16 10.96
N PHE A 78 1.54 5.07 10.50
CA PHE A 78 0.42 5.86 10.99
C PHE A 78 0.13 5.59 12.47
N ARG A 79 0.17 4.32 12.92
CA ARG A 79 -0.04 4.02 14.34
C ARG A 79 1.01 4.69 15.23
N TYR A 80 2.28 4.66 14.85
CA TYR A 80 3.35 5.29 15.63
C TYR A 80 3.26 6.82 15.59
N THR A 81 2.81 7.39 14.47
CA THR A 81 2.47 8.82 14.42
C THR A 81 1.35 9.17 15.42
N LEU A 82 0.30 8.34 15.54
CA LEU A 82 -0.77 8.58 16.50
C LEU A 82 -0.34 8.32 17.95
N PHE A 83 0.42 7.26 18.19
CA PHE A 83 0.87 6.86 19.53
C PHE A 83 1.90 7.83 20.08
N ASP A 84 2.97 8.06 19.33
CA ASP A 84 4.15 8.75 19.82
C ASP A 84 4.15 10.23 19.40
N GLY A 85 3.57 10.53 18.23
CA GLY A 85 3.43 11.91 17.75
C GLY A 85 2.25 12.67 18.39
N LEU A 86 1.08 12.04 18.46
CA LEU A 86 -0.13 12.63 19.06
C LEU A 86 -0.41 12.15 20.50
N GLN A 87 0.46 11.32 21.07
CA GLN A 87 0.36 10.84 22.46
C GLN A 87 -0.97 10.11 22.77
N LEU A 88 -1.57 9.44 21.77
CA LEU A 88 -2.84 8.71 21.91
C LEU A 88 -2.63 7.31 22.50
N ASP A 89 -1.82 7.18 23.55
CA ASP A 89 -1.43 5.89 24.15
C ASP A 89 -2.62 5.08 24.66
N ARG A 90 -3.63 5.75 25.24
CA ARG A 90 -4.86 5.11 25.73
C ARG A 90 -5.69 4.49 24.60
N MET A 91 -5.46 4.90 23.36
CA MET A 91 -6.19 4.45 22.17
C MET A 91 -5.38 3.43 21.34
N ARG A 92 -4.29 2.87 21.89
CA ARG A 92 -3.41 1.94 21.17
C ARG A 92 -4.15 0.75 20.55
N THR A 93 -5.02 0.11 21.32
CA THR A 93 -5.82 -1.03 20.86
C THR A 93 -6.81 -0.65 19.75
N PRO A 94 -7.74 0.31 19.94
CA PRO A 94 -8.69 0.66 18.89
C PRO A 94 -8.02 1.19 17.62
N ILE A 95 -6.94 1.98 17.73
CA ILE A 95 -6.17 2.45 16.56
C ILE A 95 -5.56 1.25 15.82
N SER A 96 -4.94 0.31 16.52
CA SER A 96 -4.33 -0.86 15.88
C SER A 96 -5.38 -1.71 15.17
N VAL A 97 -6.53 -1.94 15.80
CA VAL A 97 -7.66 -2.68 15.21
C VAL A 97 -8.16 -1.97 13.95
N LEU A 98 -8.42 -0.67 14.01
CA LEU A 98 -8.90 0.11 12.87
C LEU A 98 -7.88 0.12 11.72
N CYS A 99 -6.60 0.31 12.01
CA CYS A 99 -5.54 0.30 11.00
C CYS A 99 -5.46 -1.05 10.28
N TYR A 100 -5.42 -2.16 11.03
CA TYR A 100 -5.34 -3.49 10.41
C TYR A 100 -6.64 -3.92 9.75
N ALA A 101 -7.79 -3.49 10.25
CA ALA A 101 -9.08 -3.66 9.57
C ALA A 101 -9.09 -2.90 8.23
N ALA A 102 -8.56 -1.67 8.18
CA ALA A 102 -8.41 -0.92 6.94
C ALA A 102 -7.43 -1.58 5.96
N VAL A 103 -6.32 -2.15 6.44
CA VAL A 103 -5.42 -2.96 5.61
C VAL A 103 -6.18 -4.14 5.00
N LEU A 104 -6.91 -4.91 5.82
CA LEU A 104 -7.66 -6.07 5.35
C LEU A 104 -8.75 -5.67 4.34
N ALA A 105 -9.58 -4.68 4.68
CA ALA A 105 -10.65 -4.19 3.81
C ALA A 105 -10.11 -3.66 2.48
N GLY A 106 -9.05 -2.84 2.52
CA GLY A 106 -8.41 -2.32 1.32
C GLY A 106 -7.76 -3.41 0.46
N SER A 107 -7.15 -4.41 1.09
CA SER A 107 -6.55 -5.56 0.39
C SER A 107 -7.61 -6.43 -0.29
N VAL A 108 -8.71 -6.73 0.41
CA VAL A 108 -9.84 -7.48 -0.15
C VAL A 108 -10.49 -6.71 -1.28
N TRP A 109 -10.73 -5.41 -1.09
CA TRP A 109 -11.27 -4.55 -2.14
C TRP A 109 -10.39 -4.54 -3.39
N ALA A 110 -9.07 -4.35 -3.22
CA ALA A 110 -8.12 -4.40 -4.33
C ALA A 110 -8.13 -5.76 -5.03
N ALA A 111 -8.22 -6.86 -4.28
CA ALA A 111 -8.32 -8.19 -4.87
C ALA A 111 -9.62 -8.38 -5.66
N VAL A 112 -10.75 -7.92 -5.13
CA VAL A 112 -12.04 -7.97 -5.85
C VAL A 112 -11.99 -7.14 -7.13
N VAL A 113 -11.40 -5.94 -7.10
CA VAL A 113 -11.30 -5.08 -8.29
C VAL A 113 -10.35 -5.66 -9.35
N LEU A 114 -9.25 -6.31 -8.94
CA LEU A 114 -8.25 -6.84 -9.87
C LEU A 114 -8.60 -8.22 -10.42
N PHE A 115 -9.34 -9.03 -9.67
CA PHE A 115 -9.60 -10.44 -10.01
C PHE A 115 -11.07 -10.80 -10.18
N GLY A 116 -12.01 -9.92 -9.79
CA GLY A 116 -13.43 -10.03 -10.10
C GLY A 116 -13.75 -9.52 -11.50
#